data_AF-A0A2V8XAC6-F1
#
_entry.id   AF-A0A2V8XAC6-F1
#
_cell.length_a   1.000
_cell.length_b   1.000
_cell.length_c   1.000
_cell.angle_alpha   90.00
_cell.angle_beta   90.00
_cell.angle_gamma   90.00
#
_symmetry.space_group_name_H-M   'P 1'
#
loop_
_entity.id
_entity.type
_entity.pdbx_description
1 polymer ?
#
loop_
_entity_poly.entity_id
_entity_poly.type
_entity_poly.pdbx_seq_one_letter_code
_entity_poly.pdbx_strand_id
1 'polypeptide(L)'
;MKLSNVFSDFKKTHTQCELCRTLEFIIGKTTYRVDVLYCYSNPKSPWSAQAYSERRDAWKCVPNFPWVHEKNEEAAIRAALSFLEDLH
;
A
#
# COMPACT_ATOMS: atom_id res chain seq x y z
N MET A 1 -10.70 20.68 -1.96
CA MET A 1 -9.67 19.66 -2.25
C MET A 1 -9.43 19.70 -3.75
N LYS A 2 -8.23 20.09 -4.21
CA LYS A 2 -7.93 20.17 -5.66
C LYS A 2 -7.65 18.75 -6.15
N LEU A 3 -8.60 18.14 -6.84
CA LEU A 3 -8.37 16.88 -7.55
C LEU A 3 -7.35 17.15 -8.66
N SER A 4 -6.39 16.25 -8.81
CA SER A 4 -5.37 16.34 -9.83
C SER A 4 -6.02 16.36 -11.23
N ASN A 5 -5.61 17.31 -12.09
CA ASN A 5 -6.06 17.37 -13.48
C ASN A 5 -5.59 16.17 -14.31
N VAL A 6 -4.72 15.32 -13.78
CA VAL A 6 -4.16 14.14 -14.47
C VAL A 6 -5.22 13.08 -14.76
N PHE A 7 -6.33 13.06 -14.00
CA PHE A 7 -7.36 12.04 -14.12
C PHE A 7 -8.68 12.56 -14.74
N SER A 8 -8.65 13.70 -15.45
CA SER A 8 -9.87 14.34 -15.98
C SER A 8 -10.70 13.44 -16.90
N ASP A 9 -10.06 12.49 -17.59
CA ASP A 9 -10.71 11.58 -18.52
C ASP A 9 -11.46 10.43 -17.82
N PHE A 10 -11.14 10.15 -16.55
CA PHE A 10 -11.73 9.05 -15.78
C PHE A 10 -12.94 9.53 -14.97
N LYS A 11 -14.10 9.55 -15.64
CA LYS A 11 -15.38 9.87 -15.00
C LYS A 11 -15.76 8.73 -14.04
N LYS A 12 -15.71 8.98 -12.71
CA LYS A 12 -16.01 8.09 -11.55
C LYS A 12 -14.80 7.57 -10.75
N THR A 13 -13.64 8.21 -10.83
CA THR A 13 -12.54 7.89 -9.91
C THR A 13 -12.83 8.41 -8.50
N HIS A 14 -13.22 7.53 -7.59
CA HIS A 14 -13.53 7.87 -6.19
C HIS A 14 -12.29 8.03 -5.31
N THR A 15 -11.22 7.34 -5.65
CA THR A 15 -9.96 7.33 -4.90
C THR A 15 -8.81 7.51 -5.88
N GLN A 16 -7.92 8.47 -5.61
CA GLN A 16 -6.73 8.72 -6.41
C GLN A 16 -5.52 8.51 -5.52
N CYS A 17 -4.71 7.50 -5.83
CA CYS A 17 -3.44 7.28 -5.16
C CYS A 17 -2.32 7.07 -6.18
N GLU A 18 -1.13 7.53 -5.83
CA GLU A 18 0.11 7.29 -6.56
C GLU A 18 0.89 6.20 -5.85
N LEU A 19 1.43 5.24 -6.60
CA LEU A 19 2.39 4.28 -6.08
C LEU A 19 3.75 4.98 -5.95
N CYS A 20 4.17 5.26 -4.72
CA CYS A 20 5.42 5.99 -4.47
C CYS A 20 6.61 5.04 -4.30
N ARG A 21 6.38 3.85 -3.74
CA ARG A 21 7.44 2.88 -3.47
C ARG A 21 6.91 1.46 -3.49
N THR A 22 7.74 0.54 -3.96
CA THR A 22 7.54 -0.90 -3.80
C THR A 22 8.74 -1.47 -3.05
N LEU A 23 8.47 -2.25 -2.01
CA LEU A 23 9.47 -2.96 -1.22
C LEU A 23 9.28 -4.46 -1.43
N GLU A 24 10.35 -5.17 -1.76
CA GLU A 24 10.34 -6.63 -1.85
C GLU A 24 11.36 -7.21 -0.88
N PHE A 25 10.94 -8.21 -0.13
CA PHE A 25 11.77 -8.84 0.90
C PHE A 25 11.25 -10.24 1.23
N ILE A 26 12.06 -11.00 1.97
CA ILE A 26 11.76 -12.39 2.34
C ILE A 26 11.67 -12.47 3.86
N ILE A 27 10.57 -13.06 4.37
CA ILE A 27 10.43 -13.43 5.78
C ILE A 27 10.27 -14.95 5.84
N GLY A 28 11.18 -15.63 6.53
CA GLY A 28 11.24 -17.09 6.56
C GLY A 28 11.44 -17.68 5.16
N LYS A 29 10.40 -18.32 4.63
CA LYS A 29 10.38 -18.92 3.27
C LYS A 29 9.43 -18.21 2.30
N THR A 30 8.83 -17.10 2.72
CA THR A 30 7.81 -16.41 1.93
C THR A 30 8.38 -15.09 1.41
N THR A 31 8.27 -14.87 0.10
CA THR A 31 8.55 -13.57 -0.52
C THR A 31 7.34 -12.65 -0.36
N TYR A 32 7.57 -11.44 0.14
CA TYR A 32 6.58 -10.39 0.26
C TYR A 32 6.89 -9.21 -0.64
N ARG A 33 5.83 -8.54 -1.08
CA ARG A 33 5.87 -7.23 -1.72
C ARG A 33 4.98 -6.30 -0.94
N VAL A 34 5.47 -5.10 -0.61
CA VAL A 34 4.69 -4.02 -0.02
C VAL A 34 4.71 -2.83 -0.95
N ASP A 35 3.54 -2.45 -1.43
CA ASP A 35 3.31 -1.24 -2.22
C ASP A 35 2.86 -0.11 -1.30
N VAL A 36 3.58 1.01 -1.34
CA VAL A 36 3.32 2.20 -0.53
C VAL A 36 2.76 3.29 -1.42
N LEU A 37 1.54 3.73 -1.10
CA LEU A 37 0.76 4.64 -1.91
C LEU A 37 0.55 5.99 -1.21
N TYR A 38 0.58 7.06 -1.99
CA TYR A 38 0.13 8.39 -1.57
C TYR A 38 -1.26 8.69 -2.15
N CYS A 39 -2.27 8.77 -1.30
CA CYS A 39 -3.67 8.98 -1.64
C CYS A 39 -4.08 10.45 -1.54
N TYR A 40 -4.15 11.11 -2.70
CA TYR A 40 -4.60 12.49 -2.87
C TYR A 40 -6.02 12.75 -2.35
N SER A 41 -6.88 11.73 -2.37
CA SER A 41 -8.25 11.81 -1.90
C SER A 41 -8.41 11.71 -0.37
N ASN A 42 -7.35 11.43 0.38
CA ASN A 42 -7.38 11.33 1.85
C ASN A 42 -6.33 12.24 2.51
N PRO A 43 -6.60 13.54 2.72
CA PRO A 43 -5.61 14.49 3.22
C PRO A 43 -5.25 14.30 4.69
N LYS A 44 -6.05 13.54 5.47
CA LYS A 44 -5.79 13.31 6.90
C LYS A 44 -4.77 12.20 7.14
N SER A 45 -4.78 11.20 6.25
CA SER A 45 -3.88 10.05 6.26
C SER A 45 -3.54 9.69 4.82
N PRO A 46 -2.68 10.48 4.15
CA PRO A 46 -2.45 10.30 2.73
C PRO A 46 -1.59 9.08 2.43
N TRP A 47 -0.86 8.51 3.39
CA TRP A 47 -0.02 7.35 3.14
C TRP A 47 -0.76 6.05 3.44
N SER A 48 -0.71 5.13 2.49
CA SER A 48 -1.28 3.79 2.63
C SER A 48 -0.27 2.74 2.20
N ALA A 49 -0.43 1.51 2.69
CA ALA A 49 0.37 0.38 2.29
C ALA A 49 -0.54 -0.78 1.89
N GLN A 50 -0.07 -1.60 0.95
CA GLN A 50 -0.72 -2.84 0.53
C GLN A 50 0.33 -3.93 0.52
N ALA A 51 0.04 -5.07 1.14
CA ALA A 51 0.96 -6.20 1.18
C ALA A 51 0.47 -7.37 0.31
N TYR A 52 1.44 -7.99 -0.35
CA TYR A 52 1.26 -9.16 -1.21
C TYR A 52 2.27 -10.22 -0.81
N SER A 53 1.88 -11.48 -0.94
CA SER A 53 2.77 -12.64 -0.84
C SER A 53 2.87 -13.32 -2.19
N GLU A 54 4.04 -13.83 -2.51
CA GLU A 54 4.26 -14.61 -3.71
C GLU A 54 3.68 -16.03 -3.54
N ARG A 55 2.80 -16.45 -4.46
CA ARG A 55 2.27 -17.81 -4.53
C ARG A 55 2.16 -18.27 -5.97
N ARG A 56 2.88 -19.33 -6.34
CA ARG A 56 2.89 -19.93 -7.71
C ARG A 56 3.15 -18.86 -8.78
N ASP A 57 4.24 -18.10 -8.61
CA ASP A 57 4.68 -17.05 -9.53
C ASP A 57 3.67 -15.89 -9.72
N ALA A 58 2.77 -15.71 -8.75
CA ALA A 58 1.80 -14.63 -8.75
C ALA A 58 1.75 -13.93 -7.39
N TRP A 59 1.65 -12.60 -7.42
CA TRP A 59 1.40 -11.79 -6.24
C TRP A 59 -0.06 -11.92 -5.81
N LYS A 60 -0.27 -12.34 -4.56
CA LYS A 60 -1.59 -12.45 -3.94
C LYS A 60 -1.64 -11.54 -2.73
N CYS A 61 -2.70 -10.73 -2.61
CA CYS A 61 -2.90 -9.88 -1.45
C CYS A 61 -2.81 -10.72 -0.17
N VAL A 62 -2.08 -10.21 0.81
CA VAL A 62 -2.03 -10.84 2.14
C VAL A 62 -3.42 -10.71 2.77
N PRO A 63 -4.07 -11.82 3.14
CA PRO A 63 -5.39 -11.76 3.74
C PRO A 63 -5.34 -11.03 5.09
N ASN A 64 -6.38 -10.27 5.42
CA ASN A 64 -6.49 -9.49 6.65
C ASN A 64 -5.41 -8.42 6.86
N PHE A 65 -4.63 -8.09 5.82
CA PHE A 65 -3.69 -6.97 5.92
C PHE A 65 -4.45 -5.72 6.37
N PRO A 66 -4.05 -5.08 7.48
CA PRO A 66 -4.81 -3.99 8.05
C PRO A 66 -4.82 -2.83 7.07
N TRP A 67 -5.90 -2.05 7.11
CA TRP A 67 -5.93 -0.83 6.36
C TRP A 67 -4.94 0.17 6.98
N VAL A 68 -3.75 0.30 6.39
CA VAL A 68 -2.72 1.24 6.84
C VAL A 68 -3.06 2.63 6.31
N HIS A 69 -3.23 3.60 7.22
CA HIS A 69 -3.59 4.98 6.95
C HIS A 69 -2.77 5.92 7.82
N GLU A 70 -1.61 6.32 7.33
CA GLU A 70 -0.64 7.08 8.10
C GLU A 70 -0.42 8.49 7.55
N LYS A 71 0.11 9.35 8.44
CA LYS A 71 0.44 10.75 8.10
C LYS A 71 1.75 10.90 7.34
N ASN A 72 2.64 9.90 7.41
CA ASN A 72 3.93 9.90 6.71
C ASN A 72 4.25 8.51 6.14
N GLU A 73 5.13 8.48 5.13
CA GLU A 73 5.52 7.27 4.40
C GLU A 73 6.18 6.22 5.31
N GLU A 74 7.08 6.66 6.19
CA GLU A 74 7.86 5.78 7.06
C GLU A 74 6.95 5.00 8.02
N ALA A 75 5.95 5.65 8.61
CA ALA A 75 4.97 5.02 9.48
C ALA A 75 4.14 3.98 8.72
N ALA A 76 3.74 4.27 7.48
CA ALA A 76 3.01 3.30 6.66
C ALA A 76 3.85 2.05 6.38
N ILE A 77 5.13 2.24 6.07
CA ILE A 77 6.10 1.15 5.87
C ILE A 77 6.27 0.35 7.16
N ARG A 78 6.54 1.02 8.30
CA ARG A 78 6.74 0.34 9.59
C ARG A 78 5.52 -0.47 10.01
N ALA A 79 4.32 0.08 9.87
CA ALA A 79 3.08 -0.63 10.18
C ALA A 79 2.90 -1.87 9.30
N ALA A 80 3.19 -1.76 8.00
CA ALA A 80 3.13 -2.88 7.07
C ALA A 80 4.13 -3.99 7.43
N LEU A 81 5.38 -3.61 7.70
CA LEU A 81 6.44 -4.56 8.07
C LEU A 81 6.15 -5.25 9.41
N SER A 82 5.72 -4.50 10.43
CA SER A 82 5.36 -5.05 11.74
C SER A 82 4.27 -6.10 11.64
N PHE A 83 3.22 -5.84 10.86
CA PHE A 83 2.13 -6.81 10.68
C PHE A 83 2.62 -8.10 9.99
N LEU A 84 3.50 -7.97 9.00
CA LEU A 84 4.05 -9.12 8.28
C LEU A 84 5.01 -9.94 9.13
N GLU A 85 5.73 -9.29 10.04
CA GLU A 85 6.56 -9.94 11.05
C GLU A 85 5.68 -10.74 12.03
N ASP A 86 4.61 -10.14 12.57
CA ASP A 86 3.68 -10.79 13.51
C ASP A 86 2.90 -11.98 12.91
N LEU A 87 2.81 -12.06 11.58
CA LEU A 87 2.16 -13.17 10.87
C LEU A 87 2.98 -14.47 10.85
N HIS A 88 4.25 -14.44 11.22
CA HIS A 88 5.18 -15.59 11.20
C HIS A 88 5.50 -16.10 12.60
#